data_AF-X0W479-F1
#
_entry.id   AF-X0W479-F1
#
_cell.length_a   1.000
_cell.length_b   1.000
_cell.length_c   1.000
_cell.angle_alpha   90.00
_cell.angle_beta   90.00
_cell.angle_gamma   90.00
#
_symmetry.space_group_name_H-M   'P 1'
#
loop_
_entity.id
_entity.type
_entity.pdbx_description
1 polymer ?
#
loop_
_entity_poly.entity_id
_entity_poly.type
_entity_poly.pdbx_seq_one_letter_code
_entity_poly.pdbx_strand_id
1 'polypeptide(L)'
;MKNKLKICLIVIFIILILLTVKFYTLSQNETKKKGNKDEAPVEIQLDYPSVLPNWKNGEYHDYYRTTKMLNDFNKNYPNLVDIFSIGQSVKNKDIWCI
;
A
#
# COMPACT_ATOMS: atom_id res chain seq x y z
N MET A 1 -30.32 8.13 -39.47
CA MET A 1 -29.82 9.04 -38.40
C MET A 1 -29.56 8.37 -37.05
N LYS A 2 -30.44 7.47 -36.56
CA LYS A 2 -30.31 6.85 -35.21
C LYS A 2 -29.01 6.07 -34.97
N ASN A 3 -28.46 5.39 -35.99
CA ASN A 3 -27.24 4.59 -35.84
C ASN A 3 -25.97 5.44 -35.70
N LYS A 4 -25.89 6.58 -36.40
CA LYS A 4 -24.77 7.53 -36.27
C LYS A 4 -24.74 8.17 -34.88
N LEU A 5 -25.92 8.44 -34.31
CA LEU A 5 -26.05 8.96 -32.94
C LEU A 5 -25.60 7.94 -31.88
N LYS A 6 -25.96 6.65 -32.05
CA LYS A 6 -25.54 5.58 -31.14
C LYS A 6 -24.02 5.35 -31.17
N ILE A 7 -23.41 5.37 -32.36
CA ILE A 7 -21.95 5.24 -32.51
C ILE A 7 -21.24 6.42 -31.84
N CYS A 8 -21.76 7.64 -32.01
CA CYS A 8 -21.22 8.83 -31.34
C CYS A 8 -21.25 8.69 -29.81
N LEU A 9 -22.36 8.21 -29.25
CA LEU A 9 -22.49 7.99 -27.80
C LEU A 9 -21.51 6.94 -27.25
N ILE A 10 -21.28 5.85 -28.00
CA ILE A 10 -20.33 4.80 -27.60
C ILE A 10 -18.89 5.34 -27.59
N VAL A 11 -18.52 6.14 -28.60
CA VAL A 11 -17.19 6.77 -28.67
C VAL A 11 -16.98 7.75 -27.52
N ILE A 12 -17.99 8.55 -27.18
CA ILE A 12 -17.94 9.45 -26.02
C ILE A 12 -17.73 8.67 -24.73
N PHE A 13 -18.42 7.53 -24.57
CA PHE A 13 -18.29 6.68 -23.38
C PHE A 13 -16.89 6.08 -23.25
N ILE A 14 -16.30 5.61 -24.34
CA ILE A 14 -14.91 5.11 -24.38
C ILE A 14 -13.92 6.22 -23.98
N ILE A 15 -14.10 7.45 -24.49
CA ILE A 15 -13.25 8.59 -24.16
C ILE A 15 -13.35 8.94 -22.66
N LEU A 16 -14.56 8.93 -22.10
CA LEU A 16 -14.76 9.18 -20.66
C LEU A 16 -14.05 8.13 -19.79
N ILE A 17 -14.12 6.85 -20.17
CA ILE A 17 -13.40 5.77 -19.46
C ILE A 17 -11.89 6.04 -19.48
N LEU A 18 -11.32 6.37 -20.64
CA LEU A 18 -9.88 6.65 -20.76
C LEU A 18 -9.44 7.88 -19.95
N LEU A 19 -10.29 8.89 -19.80
CA LEU A 19 -10.00 10.07 -18.98
C LEU A 19 -9.99 9.73 -17.49
N THR A 20 -10.91 8.88 -17.01
CA THR A 20 -10.94 8.47 -15.60
C THR A 20 -9.68 7.69 -15.20
N VAL A 21 -9.21 6.77 -16.05
CA VAL A 21 -7.99 6.00 -15.79
C VAL A 21 -6.76 6.90 -15.64
N LYS A 22 -6.63 7.92 -16.49
CA LYS A 22 -5.54 8.91 -16.40
C LYS A 22 -5.60 9.75 -15.13
N PHE A 23 -6.81 10.08 -14.66
CA PHE A 23 -7.02 10.85 -13.44
C PHE A 23 -6.60 10.05 -12.19
N TYR A 24 -6.91 8.75 -12.15
CA TYR A 24 -6.48 7.87 -11.05
C TYR A 24 -4.95 7.70 -10.99
N THR A 25 -4.25 7.70 -12.12
CA THR A 25 -2.78 7.56 -12.13
C THR A 25 -2.02 8.83 -11.76
N LEU A 26 -2.66 10.01 -11.84
CA LEU A 26 -2.02 11.30 -11.56
C LEU A 26 -2.14 11.72 -10.08
N SER A 27 -3.02 11.09 -9.31
CA SER A 27 -3.37 11.51 -7.94
C SER A 27 -2.51 10.88 -6.83
N GLN A 28 -1.51 10.04 -7.14
CA GLN A 28 -0.68 9.30 -6.16
C GLN A 28 0.74 9.87 -5.99
N ASN A 29 0.94 11.10 -6.40
CA ASN A 29 2.22 11.78 -6.37
C ASN A 29 1.91 13.21 -5.95
N GLU A 30 2.03 13.48 -4.65
CA GLU A 30 2.24 14.79 -3.99
C GLU A 30 1.50 14.86 -2.63
N THR A 31 2.07 14.27 -1.56
CA THR A 31 1.97 14.85 -0.21
C THR A 31 3.21 14.50 0.62
N LYS A 32 4.33 15.17 0.38
CA LYS A 32 5.28 15.50 1.46
C LYS A 32 5.25 17.01 1.66
N LYS A 33 4.58 17.43 2.74
CA LYS A 33 4.48 18.82 3.20
C LYS A 33 5.88 19.44 3.37
N LYS A 34 6.08 20.60 2.75
CA LYS A 34 7.22 21.50 2.97
C LYS A 34 6.90 22.38 4.19
N GLY A 35 7.58 22.14 5.31
CA GLY A 35 7.46 22.96 6.52
C GLY A 35 8.18 24.31 6.39
N ASN A 36 7.52 25.36 6.88
CA ASN A 36 7.95 26.76 6.84
C ASN A 36 9.02 27.06 7.91
N LYS A 37 9.95 27.98 7.61
CA LYS A 37 11.19 28.23 8.37
C LYS A 37 11.11 29.49 9.23
N ASP A 38 10.32 29.52 10.30
CA ASP A 38 10.26 30.71 11.18
C ASP A 38 10.03 30.37 12.66
N GLU A 39 10.73 29.36 13.19
CA GLU A 39 10.76 29.07 14.62
C GLU A 39 12.22 28.99 15.09
N ALA A 40 12.55 29.75 16.14
CA ALA A 40 13.87 29.72 16.79
C ALA A 40 14.25 28.26 17.13
N PRO A 41 15.53 27.86 17.02
CA PRO A 41 15.89 26.45 17.10
C PRO A 41 15.59 25.92 18.51
N VAL A 42 14.50 25.17 18.62
CA VAL A 42 14.36 24.16 19.67
C VAL A 42 15.53 23.21 19.48
N GLU A 43 16.37 23.05 20.50
CA GLU A 43 17.40 22.03 20.50
C GLU A 43 16.70 20.66 20.48
N ILE A 44 16.46 20.14 19.28
CA ILE A 44 15.93 18.81 19.08
C ILE A 44 17.03 17.87 19.54
N GLN A 45 16.88 17.27 20.73
CA GLN A 45 17.61 16.05 21.06
C GLN A 45 17.27 15.05 19.95
N LEU A 46 18.18 14.89 19.00
CA LEU A 46 18.07 13.88 17.96
C LEU A 46 18.04 12.54 18.69
N ASP A 47 16.93 11.82 18.54
CA ASP A 47 16.87 10.41 18.92
C ASP A 47 18.11 9.74 18.33
N TYR A 48 18.89 9.07 19.19
CA TYR A 48 20.06 8.32 18.75
C TYR A 48 19.66 7.48 17.53
N PRO A 49 20.40 7.55 16.40
CA PRO A 49 20.05 6.78 15.23
C PRO A 49 19.96 5.30 15.65
N SER A 50 18.82 4.67 15.39
CA SER A 50 18.65 3.25 15.68
C SER A 50 19.79 2.49 15.01
N VAL A 51 20.67 1.89 15.82
CA VAL A 51 21.71 1.01 15.31
C VAL A 51 21.00 -0.24 14.83
N LEU A 52 20.68 -0.27 13.54
CA LEU A 52 20.03 -1.43 12.93
C LEU A 52 20.98 -2.63 13.01
N PRO A 53 20.48 -3.83 13.32
CA PRO A 53 21.25 -5.05 13.23
C PRO A 53 21.91 -5.17 11.86
N ASN A 54 23.08 -5.83 11.80
CA ASN A 54 23.71 -6.11 10.53
C ASN A 54 23.00 -7.29 9.84
N TRP A 55 21.97 -7.00 9.05
CA TRP A 55 21.14 -7.97 8.32
C TRP A 55 21.90 -8.67 7.16
N LYS A 56 23.14 -9.13 7.37
CA LYS A 56 23.96 -9.81 6.34
C LYS A 56 23.33 -11.09 5.81
N ASN A 57 22.40 -11.67 6.58
CA ASN A 57 21.75 -12.93 6.25
C ASN A 57 20.66 -12.75 5.19
N GLY A 58 20.31 -11.50 4.84
CA GLY A 58 19.76 -11.10 3.53
C GLY A 58 18.40 -11.65 3.10
N GLU A 59 17.83 -12.62 3.80
CA GLU A 59 16.56 -13.23 3.37
C GLU A 59 15.39 -12.38 3.84
N TYR A 60 15.07 -11.35 3.06
CA TYR A 60 13.75 -10.74 3.13
C TYR A 60 12.70 -11.80 2.82
N HIS A 61 11.70 -11.92 3.70
CA HIS A 61 10.57 -12.79 3.43
C HIS A 61 9.68 -12.13 2.37
N ASP A 62 9.43 -12.87 1.29
CA ASP A 62 8.33 -12.53 0.39
C ASP A 62 6.97 -12.77 1.08
N TYR A 63 5.90 -12.29 0.45
CA TYR A 63 4.54 -12.44 0.96
C TYR A 63 4.18 -13.90 1.33
N TYR A 64 4.58 -14.88 0.52
CA TYR A 64 4.21 -16.28 0.71
C TYR A 64 4.99 -16.90 1.87
N ARG A 65 6.29 -16.59 1.98
CA ARG A 65 7.12 -17.02 3.11
C ARG A 65 6.60 -16.43 4.42
N THR A 66 6.24 -15.14 4.44
CA THR A 66 5.64 -14.50 5.62
C THR A 66 4.29 -15.13 5.96
N THR A 67 3.41 -15.31 4.97
CA THR A 67 2.09 -15.93 5.17
C THR A 67 2.23 -17.35 5.75
N LYS A 68 3.18 -18.14 5.23
CA LYS A 68 3.46 -19.48 5.75
C LYS A 68 3.94 -19.41 7.21
N MET A 69 4.90 -18.53 7.51
CA MET A 69 5.43 -18.37 8.86
C MET A 69 4.34 -18.00 9.87
N LEU A 70 3.45 -17.06 9.53
CA LEU A 70 2.33 -16.66 10.40
C LEU A 70 1.38 -17.84 10.65
N ASN A 71 0.98 -18.55 9.60
CA ASN A 71 0.12 -19.73 9.76
C ASN A 71 0.79 -20.85 10.58
N ASP A 72 2.10 -21.03 10.42
CA ASP A 72 2.88 -21.97 11.23
C ASP A 72 2.86 -21.57 12.72
N PHE A 73 2.86 -20.28 13.05
CA PHE A 73 2.69 -19.82 14.44
C PHE A 73 1.31 -20.15 15.01
N ASN A 74 0.24 -19.86 14.27
CA ASN A 74 -1.12 -20.20 14.72
C ASN A 74 -1.26 -21.72 14.94
N LYS A 75 -0.66 -22.53 14.07
CA LYS A 75 -0.66 -23.98 14.18
C LYS A 75 0.14 -24.50 15.38
N ASN A 76 1.34 -23.96 15.61
CA ASN A 76 2.25 -24.47 16.63
C ASN A 76 1.95 -23.92 18.03
N TYR A 77 1.32 -22.74 18.10
CA TYR A 77 1.02 -22.04 19.36
C TYR A 77 -0.43 -21.52 19.40
N PRO A 78 -1.45 -22.38 19.22
CA PRO A 78 -2.85 -21.95 19.05
C PRO A 78 -3.46 -21.28 20.29
N ASN A 79 -2.84 -21.44 21.47
CA ASN A 79 -3.30 -20.82 22.71
C ASN A 79 -2.59 -19.48 23.01
N LEU A 80 -1.64 -19.06 22.18
CA LEU A 80 -0.82 -17.85 22.40
C LEU A 80 -1.09 -16.76 21.36
N VAL A 81 -1.32 -17.15 20.11
CA VAL A 81 -1.53 -16.22 18.99
C VAL A 81 -2.76 -16.64 18.20
N ASP A 82 -3.49 -15.66 17.67
CA ASP A 82 -4.56 -15.90 16.70
C ASP A 82 -4.25 -15.12 15.43
N ILE A 83 -3.97 -15.85 14.35
CA ILE A 83 -3.64 -15.25 13.05
C ILE A 83 -4.89 -15.26 12.18
N PHE A 84 -5.35 -14.09 11.81
CA PHE A 84 -6.52 -13.93 10.95
C PHE A 84 -6.33 -12.84 9.90
N SER A 85 -7.11 -12.95 8.82
CA SER A 85 -7.16 -11.94 7.75
C SER A 85 -8.21 -10.88 8.08
N ILE A 86 -7.85 -9.61 7.98
CA ILE A 86 -8.80 -8.48 8.11
C ILE A 86 -9.39 -8.03 6.77
N GLY A 87 -9.10 -8.79 5.71
CA GLY A 87 -9.55 -8.51 4.35
C GLY A 87 -8.44 -8.66 3.34
N GLN A 88 -8.69 -8.20 2.12
CA GLN A 88 -7.77 -8.35 1.01
C GLN A 88 -7.29 -6.99 0.50
N SER A 89 -6.01 -6.93 0.11
CA SER A 89 -5.44 -5.82 -0.63
C SER A 89 -6.01 -5.75 -2.06
N VAL A 90 -5.73 -4.64 -2.76
CA VAL A 90 -6.16 -4.41 -4.16
C VAL A 90 -5.70 -5.52 -5.13
N LYS A 91 -4.60 -6.23 -4.81
CA LYS A 91 -4.10 -7.36 -5.59
C LYS A 91 -4.55 -8.73 -5.05
N ASN A 92 -5.63 -8.77 -4.27
CA ASN A 92 -6.22 -9.98 -3.69
C ASN A 92 -5.24 -10.80 -2.83
N LYS A 93 -4.41 -10.10 -2.05
CA LYS A 93 -3.58 -10.71 -1.00
C LYS A 93 -4.18 -10.41 0.36
N ASP A 94 -4.26 -11.41 1.24
CA ASP A 94 -4.72 -11.25 2.61
C ASP A 94 -3.85 -10.24 3.36
N ILE A 95 -4.52 -9.44 4.19
CA ILE A 95 -3.89 -8.54 5.13
C ILE A 95 -3.96 -9.24 6.49
N TRP A 96 -2.82 -9.77 6.91
CA TRP A 96 -2.72 -10.57 8.12
C TRP A 96 -2.59 -9.69 9.37
N CYS A 97 -3.30 -10.08 10.43
CA CYS A 97 -3.14 -9.57 11.79
C CYS A 97 -2.76 -10.72 12.73
N ILE A 98 -2.13 -10.39 13.86
CA ILE A 98 -1.67 -11.31 14.92
C ILE A 98 -2.26 -10.84 16.25
#